data_AF-A0A350W188-F1
#
_entry.id   AF-A0A350W188-F1
#
_cell.length_a   1.000
_cell.length_b   1.000
_cell.length_c   1.000
_cell.angle_alpha   90.00
_cell.angle_beta   90.00
_cell.angle_gamma   90.00
#
_symmetry.space_group_name_H-M   'P 1'
#
loop_
_entity.id
_entity.type
_entity.pdbx_description
1 polymer ?
#
loop_
_entity_poly.entity_id
_entity_poly.type
_entity_poly.pdbx_seq_one_letter_code
_entity_poly.pdbx_strand_id
1 'polypeptide(L)' 'MEFALGDIITMKKPHPCGCRDWEILRVGADFRLRCVGCGHQVMLPRRLVEKNFRGFVKKTLA' A
#
# COMPACT_ATOMS: atom_id res chain seq x y z
N MET A 1 -12.28 -4.73 4.78
CA MET A 1 -11.67 -4.66 3.43
C MET A 1 -10.62 -5.74 3.33
N GLU A 2 -10.72 -6.58 2.32
CA GLU A 2 -9.70 -7.56 2.00
C GLU A 2 -8.68 -6.91 1.08
N PHE A 3 -7.42 -7.00 1.49
CA PHE A 3 -6.27 -6.62 0.69
C PHE A 3 -5.64 -7.90 0.17
N ALA A 4 -5.32 -7.94 -1.11
CA ALA A 4 -4.61 -9.03 -1.74
C ALA A 4 -3.15 -8.66 -2.01
N LEU A 5 -2.33 -9.69 -2.17
CA LEU A 5 -0.94 -9.54 -2.56
C LEU A 5 -0.89 -9.12 -4.04
N GLY A 6 -0.16 -8.06 -4.34
CA GLY A 6 -0.11 -7.43 -5.67
C GLY A 6 -1.17 -6.34 -5.90
N ASP A 7 -2.01 -6.02 -4.92
CA ASP A 7 -2.88 -4.85 -5.02
C ASP A 7 -2.07 -3.56 -4.99
N ILE A 8 -2.52 -2.55 -5.73
CA ILE A 8 -1.97 -1.19 -5.66
C ILE A 8 -3.00 -0.30 -4.98
N ILE A 9 -2.63 0.22 -3.82
CA ILE A 9 -3.44 1.12 -3.02
C ILE A 9 -2.87 2.54 -3.08
N THR A 10 -3.74 3.53 -3.01
CA THR A 10 -3.32 4.93 -2.87
C THR A 10 -3.55 5.39 -1.44
N MET A 11 -2.51 6.02 -0.86
CA MET A 11 -2.55 6.56 0.49
C MET A 11 -2.87 8.06 0.48
N LYS A 12 -3.48 8.53 1.57
CA LYS A 12 -3.75 9.96 1.81
C LYS A 12 -2.46 10.76 1.94
N LYS A 13 -1.47 10.20 2.65
CA LYS A 13 -0.15 10.81 2.80
C LYS A 13 0.76 10.43 1.64
N PRO A 14 1.42 11.40 0.98
CA PRO A 14 2.44 11.10 -0.01
C PRO A 14 3.66 10.49 0.66
N HIS A 15 4.32 9.58 -0.05
CA HIS A 15 5.68 9.18 0.27
C HIS A 15 6.62 10.38 0.09
N PRO A 16 7.73 10.50 0.84
CA PRO A 16 8.75 11.53 0.63
C PRO A 16 9.23 11.71 -0.82
N CYS A 17 9.07 10.72 -1.71
CA CYS A 17 9.37 10.87 -3.14
C CYS A 17 8.26 11.55 -3.98
N GLY A 18 7.11 11.89 -3.39
CA GLY A 18 5.95 12.49 -4.07
C GLY A 18 4.88 11.50 -4.53
N CYS A 19 5.21 10.20 -4.69
CA CYS A 19 4.22 9.19 -5.03
C CYS A 19 3.28 8.86 -3.87
N ARG A 20 2.03 8.55 -4.21
CA ARG A 20 0.99 8.18 -3.23
C ARG A 20 0.57 6.72 -3.36
N ASP A 21 1.06 6.04 -4.38
CA ASP A 21 0.64 4.71 -4.76
C ASP A 21 1.65 3.67 -4.26
N TRP A 22 1.09 2.62 -3.68
CA TRP A 22 1.81 1.59 -2.95
C TRP A 22 1.33 0.22 -3.40
N GLU A 23 2.27 -0.61 -3.81
CA GLU A 23 2.05 -2.02 -4.12
C GLU A 23 2.15 -2.86 -2.84
N ILE A 24 1.16 -3.72 -2.61
CA ILE A 24 1.11 -4.62 -1.48
C ILE A 24 1.93 -5.87 -1.79
N LEU A 25 3.06 -6.05 -1.11
CA LEU A 25 3.93 -7.21 -1.26
C LEU A 25 3.68 -8.29 -0.20
N ARG A 26 3.05 -7.92 0.92
CA ARG A 26 2.66 -8.86 1.98
C ARG A 26 1.42 -8.33 2.68
N VAL A 27 0.49 -9.25 2.96
CA VAL A 27 -0.70 -9.02 3.76
C VAL A 27 -0.60 -9.88 5.02
N GLY A 28 -0.83 -9.29 6.18
CA GLY A 28 -0.76 -9.97 7.48
C GLY A 28 -1.11 -9.02 8.62
N ALA A 29 -0.51 -9.24 9.80
CA ALA A 29 -0.55 -8.28 10.91
C ALA A 29 0.11 -6.94 10.51
N ASP A 30 1.20 -7.05 9.75
CA ASP A 30 1.91 -5.94 9.12
C ASP A 30 1.86 -6.06 7.61
N PHE A 31 1.78 -4.91 6.95
CA PHE A 31 1.81 -4.79 5.51
C PHE A 31 3.22 -4.43 5.07
N ARG A 32 3.74 -5.18 4.10
CA ARG A 32 4.92 -4.73 3.36
C ARG A 32 4.42 -4.02 2.11
N LEU A 33 4.69 -2.73 2.03
CA LEU A 33 4.28 -1.89 0.93
C LEU A 33 5.51 -1.43 0.15
N ARG A 34 5.40 -1.41 -1.17
CA ARG A 34 6.43 -0.88 -2.07
C ARG A 34 5.91 0.36 -2.76
N CYS A 35 6.65 1.45 -2.66
CA CYS A 35 6.30 2.67 -3.38
C CYS A 35 6.48 2.43 -4.88
N VAL A 36 5.44 2.70 -5.68
CA VAL A 36 5.47 2.49 -7.14
C VAL A 36 6.44 3.48 -7.84
N GLY A 37 6.65 4.66 -7.25
CA GLY A 37 7.51 5.69 -7.86
C GLY A 37 9.01 5.51 -7.62
N CYS A 38 9.41 5.14 -6.39
CA CYS A 38 10.83 5.01 -6.05
C CYS A 38 11.27 3.59 -5.71
N GLY A 39 10.34 2.62 -5.70
CA GLY A 39 10.64 1.22 -5.39
C GLY A 39 10.97 0.94 -3.92
N HIS A 40 10.95 1.95 -3.05
CA HIS A 40 11.28 1.79 -1.63
C HIS A 40 10.23 0.94 -0.90
N GLN A 41 10.69 0.04 -0.03
CA GLN A 41 9.83 -0.88 0.70
C GLN A 41 9.72 -0.45 2.17
N VAL A 42 8.50 -0.36 2.67
CA VAL A 42 8.22 -0.03 4.07
C VAL A 42 7.36 -1.12 4.70
N MET A 43 7.55 -1.34 6.00
CA MET A 43 6.69 -2.20 6.79
C MET A 43 5.83 -1.32 7.69
N LEU A 44 4.51 -1.42 7.54
CA LEU A 44 3.56 -0.61 8.31
C LEU A 44 2.52 -1.52 8.97
N PRO A 45 2.12 -1.21 10.21
CA PRO A 45 1.07 -1.95 10.88
C PRO A 45 -0.26 -1.74 10.15
N ARG A 46 -1.07 -2.78 10.07
CA ARG A 46 -2.36 -2.78 9.37
C ARG A 46 -3.25 -1.58 9.71
N ARG A 47 -3.38 -1.25 10.99
CA ARG A 47 -4.20 -0.11 11.47
C ARG A 47 -3.80 1.22 10.83
N LEU A 48 -2.50 1.44 10.62
CA LEU A 48 -1.99 2.67 10.03
C LEU A 48 -2.27 2.71 8.53
N VAL A 49 -2.12 1.57 7.85
CA VAL A 49 -2.47 1.45 6.43
C VAL A 49 -3.96 1.71 6.24
N GLU A 50 -4.84 1.07 7.00
CA GLU A 50 -6.30 1.26 6.91
C GLU A 50 -6.72 2.70 7.20
N LYS A 51 -6.07 3.39 8.16
CA LYS A 51 -6.32 4.81 8.46
C LYS A 51 -5.89 5.76 7.33
N ASN A 52 -4.74 5.48 6.72
CA ASN A 52 -4.18 6.30 5.63
C ASN A 52 -4.64 5.86 4.25
N PHE A 53 -5.33 4.73 4.14
CA PHE A 53 -5.89 4.24 2.90
C PHE A 53 -6.91 5.24 2.35
N ARG A 54 -6.79 5.53 1.05
CA ARG A 54 -7.70 6.43 0.33
C ARG A 54 -8.51 5.68 -0.72
N GLY A 55 -7.92 4.71 -1.40
CA GLY A 55 -8.61 3.91 -2.41
C GLY A 55 -7.71 2.84 -3.05
N PHE A 56 -8.31 1.97 -3.84
CA PHE A 56 -7.58 1.03 -4.70
C PHE A 56 -7.30 1.71 -6.05
N VAL A 57 -6.05 1.66 -6.50
CA VAL A 57 -5.65 2.08 -7.85
C VAL A 57 -5.76 0.89 -8.80
N LYS A 58 -5.29 -0.27 -8.35
CA LYS A 58 -5.40 -1.53 -9.09
C LYS A 58 -5.73 -2.64 -8.12
N LYS A 59 -6.80 -3.37 -8.42
CA LYS A 59 -7.10 -4.63 -7.75
C LYS A 59 -6.57 -5.78 -8.58
N THR A 60 -5.72 -6.61 -7.98
CA THR A 60 -5.37 -7.90 -8.55
C THR A 60 -6.48 -8.85 -8.17
N LEU A 61 -7.47 -8.98 -9.06
CA LEU A 61 -8.49 -10.03 -8.98
C LEU A 61 -7.76 -11.37 -9.13
N ALA A 62 -7.58 -12.06 -8.02
CA ALA A 62 -7.36 -13.50 -8.03
C ALA A 62 -8.69 -14.21 -8.32
#